data_AF-A0A3S9XDY0-F1
#
_entry.id   AF-A0A3S9XDY0-F1
#
_cell.length_a   1.000
_cell.length_b   1.000
_cell.length_c   1.000
_cell.angle_alpha   90.00
_cell.angle_beta   90.00
_cell.angle_gamma   90.00
#
_symmetry.space_group_name_H-M   'P 1'
#
loop_
_entity.id
_entity.type
_entity.pdbx_description
1 polymer ?
#
loop_
_entity_poly.entity_id
_entity_poly.type
_entity_poly.pdbx_seq_one_letter_code
_entity_poly.pdbx_strand_id
1 'polypeptide(L)'
;MLKGIALGLVILGVCVGCSSQGTEKKTSTQNTLVKTSASIPVIGSEDWLVWVEKSVGTGDGAGHGPDYGSQEWCFVVEKKLFANASGITPCTVEWNQKVTEALLKSAH
;
A
#
# COMPACT_ATOMS: atom_id res chain seq x y z
N MET A 1 -38.96 -4.06 56.70
CA MET A 1 -38.10 -4.44 55.56
C MET A 1 -37.42 -3.20 55.02
N LEU A 2 -36.24 -3.37 54.44
CA LEU A 2 -35.08 -2.48 54.45
C LEU A 2 -35.24 -1.15 53.68
N LYS A 3 -34.82 -0.04 54.29
CA LYS A 3 -34.66 1.30 53.66
C LYS A 3 -33.41 1.26 52.76
N GLY A 4 -33.58 1.29 51.45
CA GLY A 4 -32.48 1.36 50.49
C GLY A 4 -32.20 2.81 50.09
N ILE A 5 -31.23 3.45 50.74
CA ILE A 5 -30.52 4.61 50.20
C ILE A 5 -29.06 4.17 50.09
N ALA A 6 -28.59 4.02 48.86
CA ALA A 6 -27.18 4.04 48.56
C ALA A 6 -27.01 4.85 47.28
N LEU A 7 -26.61 6.11 47.47
CA LEU A 7 -26.09 6.99 46.43
C LEU A 7 -24.90 6.30 45.76
N GLY A 8 -25.11 5.79 44.54
CA GLY A 8 -24.04 5.39 43.63
C GLY A 8 -23.52 6.64 42.92
N LEU A 9 -22.42 7.16 43.44
CA LEU A 9 -21.68 8.30 42.90
C LEU A 9 -21.23 8.08 41.46
N VAL A 10 -21.43 9.15 40.68
CA VAL A 10 -20.83 9.53 39.41
C VAL A 10 -19.35 9.14 39.32
N ILE A 11 -18.96 8.44 38.24
CA ILE A 11 -17.68 8.68 37.58
C ILE A 11 -17.93 8.72 36.06
N LEU A 12 -18.14 9.93 35.55
CA LEU A 12 -17.95 10.28 34.15
C LEU A 12 -16.44 10.17 33.85
N GLY A 13 -16.04 9.05 33.26
CA GLY A 13 -14.69 8.85 32.74
C GLY A 13 -14.50 9.61 31.43
N VAL A 14 -14.17 10.90 31.53
CA VAL A 14 -13.65 11.68 30.40
C VAL A 14 -12.18 11.30 30.18
N CYS A 15 -11.92 10.47 29.18
CA CYS A 15 -10.57 10.20 28.71
C CYS A 15 -10.07 11.41 27.90
N VAL A 16 -9.53 12.41 28.60
CA VAL A 16 -8.73 13.49 27.99
C VAL A 16 -7.33 12.92 27.72
N GLY A 17 -7.16 12.33 26.53
CA GLY A 17 -5.84 12.01 25.99
C GLY A 17 -5.25 13.24 25.31
N CYS A 18 -4.32 13.92 25.96
CA CYS A 18 -3.53 15.01 25.38
C CYS A 18 -2.18 14.50 24.88
N SER A 19 -1.95 14.68 23.57
CA SER A 19 -0.69 14.99 22.87
C SER A 19 0.66 14.47 23.40
N SER A 20 1.33 13.65 22.57
CA SER A 20 2.78 13.74 22.34
C SER A 20 3.01 13.90 20.84
N GLN A 21 3.10 15.15 20.40
CA GLN A 21 3.66 15.52 19.09
C GLN A 21 5.19 15.44 19.19
N GLY A 22 5.76 14.43 18.54
CA GLY A 22 7.14 14.44 18.07
C GLY A 22 7.18 15.01 16.64
N THR A 23 7.66 16.24 16.55
CA THR A 23 8.34 16.95 15.44
C THR A 23 9.30 16.04 14.65
N GLU A 24 9.58 16.11 13.33
CA GLU A 24 9.54 17.11 12.23
C GLU A 24 9.91 16.38 10.90
N LYS A 25 9.28 16.53 9.71
CA LYS A 25 9.18 17.65 8.71
C LYS A 25 10.09 17.42 7.46
N LYS A 26 9.54 17.21 6.25
CA LYS A 26 9.23 18.20 5.18
C LYS A 26 8.25 17.59 4.17
N THR A 27 7.01 18.08 4.05
CA THR A 27 6.54 19.13 3.10
C THR A 27 6.61 18.75 1.61
N SER A 28 5.44 18.47 1.01
CA SER A 28 4.94 19.24 -0.14
C SER A 28 3.42 19.06 -0.35
N THR A 29 2.68 20.11 0.03
CA THR A 29 1.51 20.70 -0.64
C THR A 29 0.36 19.81 -1.13
N GLN A 30 -0.75 19.82 -0.37
CA GLN A 30 -2.09 19.68 -0.93
C GLN A 30 -2.60 21.07 -1.36
N ASN A 31 -2.72 21.30 -2.66
CA ASN A 31 -3.84 21.95 -3.37
C ASN A 31 -3.40 22.27 -4.81
N THR A 32 -3.93 21.56 -5.81
CA THR A 32 -4.42 22.10 -7.09
C THR A 32 -5.01 20.94 -7.89
N LEU A 33 -6.28 21.09 -8.27
CA LEU A 33 -6.95 20.34 -9.31
C LEU A 33 -6.12 20.38 -10.61
N VAL A 34 -5.31 19.36 -10.84
CA VAL A 34 -4.78 19.06 -12.17
C VAL A 34 -5.06 17.59 -12.45
N LYS A 35 -5.88 17.37 -13.47
CA LYS A 35 -6.03 16.11 -14.18
C LYS A 35 -4.67 15.78 -14.79
N THR A 36 -3.77 15.20 -14.00
CA THR A 36 -2.43 14.85 -14.44
C THR A 36 -2.51 13.53 -15.16
N SER A 37 -2.21 13.53 -16.46
CA SER A 37 -1.88 12.33 -17.21
C SER A 37 -0.92 11.48 -16.38
N ALA A 38 -1.31 10.26 -16.04
CA ALA A 38 -0.64 9.41 -15.07
C ALA A 38 0.83 9.21 -15.46
N SER A 39 1.74 9.89 -14.77
CA SER A 39 3.17 9.59 -14.82
C SER A 39 3.40 8.26 -14.12
N ILE A 40 4.17 7.37 -14.75
CA ILE A 40 4.61 6.13 -14.10
C ILE A 40 5.52 6.50 -12.92
N PRO A 41 5.37 5.84 -11.75
CA PRO A 41 6.31 5.98 -10.64
C PRO A 41 7.74 5.55 -11.03
N VAL A 42 8.73 5.97 -10.25
CA VAL A 42 10.14 5.58 -10.46
C VAL A 42 10.27 4.05 -10.34
N ILE A 43 10.76 3.40 -11.39
CA ILE A 43 10.87 1.93 -11.46
C ILE A 43 11.67 1.39 -10.26
N GLY A 44 11.08 0.42 -9.55
CA GLY A 44 11.68 -0.20 -8.36
C GLY A 44 11.48 0.56 -7.04
N SER A 45 10.87 1.75 -7.06
CA SER A 45 10.46 2.46 -5.84
C SER A 45 9.24 1.81 -5.16
N GLU A 46 8.95 2.17 -3.91
CA GLU A 46 7.74 1.71 -3.19
C GLU A 46 6.45 2.08 -3.94
N ASP A 47 6.36 3.30 -4.48
CA ASP A 47 5.20 3.71 -5.28
C ASP A 47 5.03 2.87 -6.55
N TRP A 48 6.15 2.45 -7.15
CA TRP A 48 6.12 1.54 -8.29
C TRP A 48 5.64 0.14 -7.88
N LEU A 49 6.08 -0.39 -6.74
CA LEU A 49 5.60 -1.67 -6.22
C LEU A 49 4.08 -1.65 -6.00
N VAL A 50 3.55 -0.58 -5.39
CA VAL A 50 2.11 -0.38 -5.20
C VAL A 50 1.37 -0.27 -6.52
N TRP A 51 1.96 0.42 -7.51
CA TRP A 51 1.37 0.53 -8.84
C TRP A 51 1.30 -0.82 -9.56
N VAL A 52 2.39 -1.60 -9.55
CA VAL A 52 2.41 -2.96 -10.11
C VAL A 52 1.37 -3.84 -9.43
N GLU A 53 1.28 -3.81 -8.09
CA GLU A 53 0.27 -4.58 -7.38
C GLU A 53 -1.14 -4.21 -7.81
N LYS A 54 -1.46 -2.91 -7.88
CA LYS A 54 -2.79 -2.46 -8.31
C LYS A 54 -3.14 -2.91 -9.73
N SER A 55 -2.14 -3.06 -10.59
CA SER A 55 -2.33 -3.52 -11.97
C SER A 55 -2.42 -5.05 -12.10
N VAL A 56 -1.65 -5.80 -11.31
CA VAL A 56 -1.51 -7.26 -11.44
C VAL A 56 -2.40 -8.04 -10.46
N GLY A 57 -2.60 -7.49 -9.26
CA GLY A 57 -3.32 -8.11 -8.14
C GLY A 57 -2.73 -9.45 -7.74
N THR A 58 -1.66 -9.48 -6.95
CA THR A 58 -1.00 -10.73 -6.54
C THR A 58 -1.67 -11.41 -5.35
N GLY A 59 -2.40 -10.65 -4.53
CA GLY A 59 -3.14 -11.19 -3.37
C GLY A 59 -4.39 -12.02 -3.72
N ASP A 60 -4.94 -12.67 -2.69
CA ASP A 60 -6.15 -13.50 -2.79
C ASP A 60 -7.47 -12.70 -2.65
N GLY A 61 -7.38 -11.40 -2.35
CA GLY A 61 -8.53 -10.53 -2.09
C GLY A 61 -9.09 -10.60 -0.66
N ALA A 62 -8.56 -11.48 0.20
CA ALA A 62 -8.91 -11.61 1.62
C ALA A 62 -7.90 -10.90 2.55
N GLY A 63 -6.90 -10.23 1.98
CA GLY A 63 -5.81 -9.59 2.71
C GLY A 63 -4.57 -10.47 2.88
N HIS A 64 -4.54 -11.65 2.24
CA HIS A 64 -3.33 -12.45 2.13
C HIS A 64 -2.67 -12.22 0.77
N GLY A 65 -1.34 -12.21 0.78
CA GLY A 65 -0.53 -12.06 -0.41
C GLY A 65 0.92 -11.91 -0.01
N PRO A 66 1.82 -12.04 -0.98
CA PRO A 66 3.24 -11.83 -0.73
C PRO A 66 3.52 -10.34 -0.49
N ASP A 67 4.51 -10.06 0.36
CA ASP A 67 4.97 -8.68 0.60
C ASP A 67 5.54 -8.09 -0.68
N TYR A 68 5.19 -6.84 -1.02
CA TYR A 68 5.61 -6.25 -2.28
C TYR A 68 7.13 -6.12 -2.36
N GLY A 69 7.70 -6.47 -3.52
CA GLY A 69 9.15 -6.49 -3.74
C GLY A 69 9.87 -7.71 -3.13
N SER A 70 9.17 -8.58 -2.40
CA SER A 70 9.73 -9.87 -2.00
C SER A 70 9.96 -10.77 -3.23
N GLN A 71 10.85 -11.77 -3.07
CA GLN A 71 11.08 -12.76 -4.13
C GLN A 71 9.79 -13.47 -4.55
N GLU A 72 8.96 -13.89 -3.58
CA GLU A 72 7.68 -14.52 -3.84
C GLU A 72 6.76 -13.61 -4.66
N TRP A 73 6.65 -12.34 -4.28
CA TRP A 73 5.86 -11.36 -5.03
C TRP A 73 6.35 -11.23 -6.47
N CYS A 74 7.66 -11.09 -6.69
CA CYS A 74 8.21 -11.02 -8.05
C CYS A 74 7.90 -12.28 -8.87
N PHE A 75 7.97 -13.48 -8.28
CA PHE A 75 7.61 -14.73 -8.96
C PHE A 75 6.11 -14.78 -9.31
N VAL A 76 5.23 -14.28 -8.43
CA VAL A 76 3.79 -14.22 -8.74
C VAL A 76 3.54 -13.23 -9.88
N VAL A 77 4.17 -12.06 -9.87
CA VAL A 77 4.08 -11.08 -10.97
C VAL A 77 4.60 -11.68 -12.28
N GLU A 78 5.78 -12.33 -12.26
CA GLU A 78 6.37 -13.00 -13.41
C GLU A 78 5.42 -14.05 -14.00
N LYS A 79 4.87 -14.91 -13.15
CA LYS A 79 3.92 -15.95 -13.57
C LYS A 79 2.67 -15.33 -14.19
N LYS A 80 2.13 -14.25 -13.62
CA LYS A 80 0.90 -13.62 -14.10
C LYS A 80 1.07 -12.85 -15.40
N LEU A 81 2.15 -12.07 -15.52
CA LEU A 81 2.38 -11.22 -16.70
C LEU A 81 3.00 -11.99 -17.86
N PHE A 82 3.85 -12.98 -17.58
CA PHE A 82 4.70 -13.61 -18.60
C PHE A 82 4.61 -15.13 -18.62
N ALA A 83 3.81 -15.77 -17.76
CA ALA A 83 3.76 -17.22 -17.61
C ALA A 83 5.16 -17.86 -17.39
N ASN A 84 6.03 -17.16 -16.66
CA ASN A 84 7.44 -17.53 -16.42
C ASN A 84 8.32 -17.55 -17.69
N ALA A 85 7.91 -16.88 -18.76
CA ALA A 85 8.59 -16.85 -20.05
C ALA A 85 9.22 -15.48 -20.37
N SER A 86 9.43 -14.60 -19.38
CA SER A 86 10.10 -13.31 -19.64
C SER A 86 11.56 -13.48 -20.05
N GLY A 87 12.19 -14.58 -19.65
CA GLY A 87 13.61 -14.86 -19.87
C GLY A 87 14.55 -14.03 -18.97
N ILE A 88 14.00 -13.27 -18.03
CA ILE A 88 14.75 -12.37 -17.13
C ILE A 88 14.54 -12.86 -15.69
N THR A 89 15.61 -12.83 -14.88
CA THR A 89 15.52 -13.18 -13.46
C THR A 89 14.61 -12.20 -12.71
N PRO A 90 13.55 -12.68 -12.01
CA PRO A 90 12.65 -11.81 -11.25
C PRO A 90 13.35 -11.01 -10.14
N CYS A 91 12.74 -9.88 -9.75
CA CYS A 91 13.28 -8.89 -8.80
C CYS A 91 14.59 -8.19 -9.23
N THR A 92 15.04 -8.32 -10.47
CA THR A 92 16.17 -7.53 -10.98
C THR A 92 15.69 -6.17 -11.54
N VAL A 93 16.61 -5.22 -11.68
CA VAL A 93 16.30 -3.91 -12.29
C VAL A 93 15.79 -4.08 -13.73
N GLU A 94 16.41 -4.98 -14.50
CA GLU A 94 15.99 -5.32 -15.87
C GLU A 94 14.58 -5.91 -15.89
N TRP A 95 14.25 -6.78 -14.94
CA TRP A 95 12.90 -7.32 -14.79
C TRP A 95 11.87 -6.24 -14.43
N ASN A 96 12.21 -5.30 -13.55
CA ASN A 96 11.31 -4.17 -13.21
C ASN A 96 10.99 -3.31 -14.46
N GLN A 97 11.97 -3.10 -15.35
CA GLN A 97 11.74 -2.43 -16.63
C GLN A 97 10.77 -3.22 -17.51
N LYS A 98 10.99 -4.53 -17.64
CA LYS A 98 10.11 -5.42 -18.43
C LYS A 98 8.66 -5.42 -17.94
N VAL A 99 8.45 -5.50 -16.62
CA VAL A 99 7.13 -5.41 -15.98
C VAL A 99 6.46 -4.08 -16.32
N THR A 100 7.21 -2.98 -16.20
CA THR A 100 6.68 -1.64 -16.52
C THR A 100 6.23 -1.55 -17.98
N GLU A 101 7.05 -2.01 -18.92
CA GLU A 101 6.69 -2.02 -20.35
C GLU A 101 5.46 -2.87 -20.64
N ALA A 102 5.35 -4.04 -20.00
CA ALA A 102 4.21 -4.94 -20.19
C ALA A 102 2.91 -4.28 -19.72
N LEU A 103 2.93 -3.67 -18.52
CA LEU A 103 1.77 -2.98 -17.95
C LEU A 103 1.34 -1.77 -18.78
N LEU A 104 2.29 -1.02 -19.34
CA LEU A 104 1.99 0.08 -20.26
C LEU A 104 1.33 -0.41 -21.56
N LYS A 105 1.79 -1.52 -22.11
CA LYS A 105 1.21 -2.09 -23.34
C LYS A 105 -0.21 -2.60 -23.13
N SER A 106 -0.53 -3.09 -21.92
CA SER A 106 -1.87 -3.58 -21.57
C SER A 106 -2.89 -2.48 -21.21
N ALA A 107 -2.44 -1.22 -21.09
CA ALA A 107 -3.31 -0.09 -20.72
C ALA A 107 -4.06 0.54 -21.92
N HIS A 108 -3.90 -0.03 -23.13
CA HIS A 108 -4.53 0.39 -24.39
C HIS A 108 -5.43 -0.72 -24.93
#